data_AF-A6GJF1-F1
#
_entry.id   AF-A6GJF1-F1
#
_cell.length_a   1.000
_cell.length_b   1.000
_cell.length_c   1.000
_cell.angle_alpha   90.00
_cell.angle_beta   90.00
_cell.angle_gamma   90.00
#
_symmetry.space_group_name_H-M   'P 1'
#
loop_
_entity.id
_entity.type
_entity.pdbx_description
1 polymer ?
#
loop_
_entity_poly.entity_id
_entity_poly.type
_entity_poly.pdbx_seq_one_letter_code
_entity_poly.pdbx_strand_id
1 'polypeptide(L)'
;CELHVVHLPGRGARTGEAIPMAIEDYVAPIVEAILALPPRPTACLGHCLGAMFMVEVAAVLEHEHGFVLEHAFASAAPPPDHYFPSTAVFDHSDETVLGTLLAIGFTGTQALVDDPELRTLVLPAVRGDFEFAAHYSAQDHLLSPISAPLTVLTGLHDWFAAPQPMPRWAELTRGHCELHLLEDGHHYFIESHREHVQALVLDTLEGRPRQRGPFEAVPMDRWTMRTRPRRGSSVELHMARRKPNWSWTWRRRAHAVGGAARILVLLPGLFDTPCPVSEVEALDPDVAVLALEGLDLGGQALENGVALLAAELAQPQGALGSLILAGHGFGAIVAFELARRLGGGIQSLVAINSAPPHESFQSHTHHAGDAFLTQLMHLAGRPDSAGEMNFARVKRNLITAARYTHDLRAYASREERDALPPIRAFCAEHDFLSSRHLVQRWSALGEDVELVYTTGDHFTPVPARDLVP
;
A
#
# COMPACT_ATOMS: atom_id res chain seq x y z
N CYS A 1 8.12 28.75 -23.77
CA CYS A 1 7.03 27.77 -23.74
C CYS A 1 5.71 28.48 -23.47
N GLU A 2 4.61 27.94 -23.99
CA GLU A 2 3.25 28.31 -23.60
C GLU A 2 2.78 27.30 -22.54
N LEU A 3 2.04 27.75 -21.52
CA LEU A 3 1.56 26.89 -20.43
C LEU A 3 0.04 26.79 -20.50
N HIS A 4 -0.46 25.56 -20.60
CA HIS A 4 -1.88 25.24 -20.50
C HIS A 4 -2.11 24.42 -19.23
N VAL A 5 -3.15 24.78 -18.47
CA VAL A 5 -3.52 24.09 -17.23
C VAL A 5 -4.87 23.41 -17.44
N VAL A 6 -4.92 22.11 -17.19
CA VAL A 6 -6.16 21.33 -17.25
C VAL A 6 -6.98 21.60 -16.00
N HIS A 7 -8.22 22.06 -16.19
CA HIS A 7 -9.19 22.22 -15.12
C HIS A 7 -10.18 21.05 -15.13
N LEU A 8 -10.04 20.16 -14.15
CA LEU A 8 -10.91 18.99 -14.00
C LEU A 8 -12.33 19.39 -13.54
N PRO A 9 -13.37 18.60 -13.87
CA PRO A 9 -14.74 18.81 -13.38
C PRO A 9 -14.82 18.87 -11.84
N GLY A 10 -15.85 19.55 -11.33
CA GLY A 10 -16.19 19.57 -9.91
C GLY A 10 -15.46 20.63 -9.07
N ARG A 11 -14.53 21.41 -9.66
CA ARG A 11 -13.71 22.39 -8.92
C ARG A 11 -13.50 23.71 -9.65
N GLY A 12 -13.23 24.77 -8.90
CA GLY A 12 -12.93 26.10 -9.43
C GLY A 12 -14.08 26.62 -10.30
N ALA A 13 -13.78 27.03 -11.54
CA ALA A 13 -14.80 27.50 -12.48
C ALA A 13 -15.78 26.40 -12.94
N ARG A 14 -15.45 25.13 -12.72
CA ARG A 14 -16.25 23.95 -13.06
C ARG A 14 -16.94 23.33 -11.84
N THR A 15 -17.12 24.14 -10.79
CA THR A 15 -17.86 23.74 -9.58
C THR A 15 -19.31 23.42 -9.95
N GLY A 16 -19.82 22.28 -9.49
CA GLY A 16 -21.17 21.79 -9.79
C GLY A 16 -21.25 20.84 -10.98
N GLU A 17 -20.18 20.67 -11.76
CA GLU A 17 -20.09 19.57 -12.71
C GLU A 17 -19.85 18.24 -11.98
N ALA A 18 -20.42 17.16 -12.51
CA ALA A 18 -20.23 15.82 -11.95
C ALA A 18 -18.77 15.37 -12.10
N ILE A 19 -18.27 14.61 -11.12
CA ILE A 19 -16.93 14.04 -11.13
C ILE A 19 -17.01 12.72 -11.91
N PRO A 20 -16.29 12.57 -13.03
CA PRO A 20 -16.31 11.31 -13.78
C PRO A 20 -15.73 10.14 -13.00
N MET A 21 -16.22 8.93 -13.29
CA MET A 21 -15.73 7.68 -12.69
C MET A 21 -14.97 6.81 -13.69
N ALA A 22 -15.07 7.10 -14.99
CA ALA A 22 -14.36 6.42 -16.06
C ALA A 22 -13.20 7.29 -16.54
N ILE A 23 -12.05 6.67 -16.84
CA ILE A 23 -10.83 7.39 -17.25
C ILE A 23 -11.04 8.09 -18.59
N GLU A 24 -11.83 7.50 -19.48
CA GLU A 24 -12.16 7.99 -20.81
C GLU A 24 -12.86 9.36 -20.76
N ASP A 25 -13.71 9.56 -19.75
CA ASP A 25 -14.44 10.82 -19.55
C ASP A 25 -13.51 11.97 -19.13
N TYR A 26 -12.35 11.67 -18.55
CA TYR A 26 -11.29 12.65 -18.31
C TYR A 26 -10.40 12.83 -19.53
N VAL A 27 -10.00 11.72 -20.15
CA VAL A 27 -9.00 11.70 -21.22
C VAL A 27 -9.52 12.33 -22.51
N ALA A 28 -10.73 11.98 -22.96
CA ALA A 28 -11.25 12.42 -24.24
C ALA A 28 -11.32 13.97 -24.35
N PRO A 29 -11.87 14.72 -23.37
CA PRO A 29 -11.88 16.18 -23.44
C PRO A 29 -10.48 16.80 -23.41
N ILE A 30 -9.52 16.18 -22.72
CA ILE A 30 -8.12 16.66 -22.67
C ILE A 30 -7.45 16.45 -24.03
N VAL A 31 -7.63 15.28 -24.63
CA VAL A 31 -7.13 14.95 -25.97
C VAL A 31 -7.70 15.92 -27.01
N GLU A 32 -9.02 16.14 -27.01
CA GLU A 32 -9.69 17.11 -27.89
C GLU A 32 -9.11 18.53 -27.72
N ALA A 33 -8.91 18.96 -26.47
CA ALA A 33 -8.33 20.27 -26.17
C ALA A 33 -6.88 20.40 -26.68
N ILE A 34 -6.06 19.35 -26.56
CA ILE A 34 -4.68 19.34 -27.07
C ILE A 34 -4.67 19.39 -28.60
N LEU A 35 -5.52 18.61 -29.27
CA LEU A 35 -5.60 18.56 -30.74
C LEU A 35 -6.14 19.88 -31.35
N ALA A 36 -6.90 20.66 -30.59
CA ALA A 36 -7.38 21.98 -30.99
C ALA A 36 -6.31 23.07 -30.92
N LEU A 37 -5.18 22.82 -30.22
CA LEU A 37 -4.07 23.77 -30.17
C LEU A 37 -3.29 23.79 -31.49
N PRO A 38 -2.62 24.91 -31.83
CA PRO A 38 -1.73 24.94 -32.98
C PRO A 38 -0.65 23.85 -32.89
N PRO A 39 -0.35 23.12 -33.98
CA PRO A 39 0.59 22.01 -33.95
C PRO A 39 1.99 22.50 -33.57
N ARG A 40 2.46 22.08 -32.40
CA ARG A 40 3.77 22.41 -31.81
C ARG A 40 4.27 21.20 -31.02
N PRO A 41 5.59 21.11 -30.75
CA PRO A 41 6.10 20.18 -29.75
C PRO A 41 5.37 20.41 -28.41
N THR A 42 4.76 19.34 -27.90
CA THR A 42 3.93 19.39 -26.70
C THR A 42 4.51 18.41 -25.68
N ALA A 43 4.70 18.90 -24.46
CA ALA A 43 5.06 18.09 -23.31
C ALA A 43 3.98 18.19 -22.24
N CYS A 44 3.82 17.14 -21.46
CA CYS A 44 2.84 17.09 -20.37
C CYS A 44 3.55 16.84 -19.04
N LEU A 45 3.07 17.51 -17.98
CA LEU A 45 3.46 17.26 -16.60
C LEU A 45 2.23 16.90 -15.80
N GLY A 46 2.28 15.76 -15.13
CA GLY A 46 1.24 15.31 -14.21
C GLY A 46 1.81 15.11 -12.81
N HIS A 47 1.08 15.57 -11.80
CA HIS A 47 1.42 15.37 -10.39
C HIS A 47 0.35 14.53 -9.70
N CYS A 48 0.76 13.52 -8.91
CA CYS A 48 -0.14 12.57 -8.25
C CYS A 48 -1.13 11.99 -9.29
N LEU A 49 -2.43 12.18 -9.11
CA LEU A 49 -3.46 11.72 -10.04
C LEU A 49 -3.27 12.27 -11.48
N GLY A 50 -2.73 13.48 -11.62
CA GLY A 50 -2.44 14.07 -12.92
C GLY A 50 -1.41 13.27 -13.73
N ALA A 51 -0.51 12.52 -13.09
CA ALA A 51 0.45 11.67 -13.80
C ALA A 51 -0.23 10.46 -14.45
N MET A 52 -1.29 9.94 -13.83
CA MET A 52 -2.12 8.87 -14.41
C MET A 52 -2.86 9.37 -15.63
N PHE A 53 -3.55 10.51 -15.51
CA PHE A 53 -4.23 11.13 -16.65
C PHE A 53 -3.28 11.42 -17.80
N MET A 54 -2.07 11.91 -17.48
CA MET A 54 -1.05 12.22 -18.48
C MET A 54 -0.68 11.01 -19.34
N VAL A 55 -0.44 9.82 -18.77
CA VAL A 55 -0.06 8.66 -19.57
C VAL A 55 -1.19 8.14 -20.44
N GLU A 56 -2.42 8.19 -19.95
CA GLU A 56 -3.59 7.80 -20.74
C GLU A 56 -3.86 8.77 -21.88
N VAL A 57 -3.76 10.09 -21.61
CA VAL A 57 -3.82 11.12 -22.65
C VAL A 57 -2.73 10.92 -23.69
N ALA A 58 -1.49 10.65 -23.26
CA ALA A 58 -0.38 10.41 -24.17
C ALA A 58 -0.61 9.15 -25.04
N ALA A 59 -1.13 8.07 -24.44
CA ALA A 59 -1.43 6.84 -25.15
C ALA A 59 -2.54 7.03 -26.20
N VAL A 60 -3.63 7.72 -25.85
CA VAL A 60 -4.73 8.03 -26.78
C VAL A 60 -4.27 8.95 -27.91
N LEU A 61 -3.52 10.02 -27.60
CA LEU A 61 -2.94 10.91 -28.61
C LEU A 61 -2.10 10.14 -29.62
N GLU A 62 -1.26 9.22 -29.16
CA GLU A 62 -0.39 8.44 -30.03
C GLU A 62 -1.16 7.40 -30.84
N HIS A 63 -1.99 6.59 -30.18
CA HIS A 63 -2.64 5.44 -30.79
C HIS A 63 -3.77 5.84 -31.76
N GLU A 64 -4.58 6.84 -31.39
CA GLU A 64 -5.75 7.24 -32.17
C GLU A 64 -5.45 8.38 -33.16
N HIS A 65 -4.46 9.23 -32.86
CA HIS A 65 -4.19 10.43 -33.64
C HIS A 65 -2.77 10.51 -34.22
N GLY A 66 -1.89 9.56 -33.89
CA GLY A 66 -0.48 9.60 -34.32
C GLY A 66 0.30 10.78 -33.74
N PHE A 67 -0.22 11.41 -32.69
CA PHE A 67 0.41 12.54 -32.01
C PHE A 67 1.28 12.03 -30.87
N VAL A 68 2.61 12.16 -31.02
CA VAL A 68 3.56 11.74 -29.98
C VAL A 68 3.99 12.97 -29.19
N LEU A 69 3.86 12.91 -27.85
CA LEU A 69 4.39 13.96 -26.98
C LEU A 69 5.91 14.05 -27.12
N GLU A 70 6.44 15.27 -27.07
CA GLU A 70 7.89 15.52 -27.04
C GLU A 70 8.49 14.97 -25.73
N HIS A 71 7.78 15.13 -24.61
CA HIS A 71 8.21 14.66 -23.30
C HIS A 71 7.05 14.51 -22.32
N ALA A 72 7.16 13.58 -21.38
CA ALA A 72 6.22 13.40 -20.27
C ALA A 72 6.94 13.53 -18.91
N PHE A 73 6.30 14.16 -17.93
CA PHE A 73 6.82 14.30 -16.56
C PHE A 73 5.83 13.72 -15.55
N ALA A 74 6.15 12.57 -14.96
CA ALA A 74 5.37 11.98 -13.87
C ALA A 74 5.95 12.43 -12.52
N SER A 75 5.18 13.12 -11.70
CA SER A 75 5.63 13.69 -10.42
C SER A 75 4.81 13.17 -9.25
N ALA A 76 5.48 12.69 -8.20
CA ALA A 76 4.85 12.23 -6.96
C ALA A 76 3.65 11.29 -7.19
N ALA A 77 3.81 10.35 -8.12
CA ALA A 77 2.77 9.39 -8.46
C ALA A 77 3.40 8.00 -8.59
N PRO A 78 2.94 6.98 -7.85
CA PRO A 78 3.35 5.62 -8.18
C PRO A 78 2.80 5.28 -9.57
N PRO A 79 3.43 4.33 -10.30
CA PRO A 79 2.84 3.80 -11.53
C PRO A 79 1.39 3.36 -11.28
N PRO A 80 0.49 3.46 -12.28
CA PRO A 80 -0.94 3.21 -12.11
C PRO A 80 -1.31 1.89 -11.43
N ASP A 81 -0.57 0.81 -11.69
CA ASP A 81 -0.75 -0.52 -11.08
C ASP A 81 -0.27 -0.61 -9.60
N HIS A 82 0.39 0.43 -9.08
CA HIS A 82 0.93 0.52 -7.71
C HIS A 82 0.29 1.59 -6.87
N TYR A 83 -0.82 2.19 -7.32
CA TYR A 83 -1.49 3.19 -6.54
C TYR A 83 -2.19 2.54 -5.34
N PHE A 84 -2.00 3.14 -4.16
CA PHE A 84 -2.70 2.72 -2.95
C PHE A 84 -3.89 3.64 -2.73
N PRO A 85 -5.12 3.13 -2.82
CA PRO A 85 -6.29 3.96 -2.61
C PRO A 85 -6.28 4.55 -1.21
N SER A 86 -6.59 5.85 -1.12
CA SER A 86 -6.69 6.53 0.17
C SER A 86 -7.88 6.04 0.96
N THR A 87 -7.72 6.01 2.27
CA THR A 87 -8.76 5.74 3.27
C THR A 87 -9.92 6.74 3.17
N ALA A 88 -9.61 7.97 2.73
CA ALA A 88 -10.53 9.08 2.48
C ALA A 88 -11.65 8.73 1.48
N VAL A 89 -11.41 7.73 0.62
CA VAL A 89 -12.41 7.21 -0.34
C VAL A 89 -13.58 6.55 0.38
N PHE A 90 -13.29 5.80 1.45
CA PHE A 90 -14.23 4.82 2.00
C PHE A 90 -14.86 5.26 3.33
N ASP A 91 -14.20 6.17 4.07
CA ASP A 91 -14.66 6.64 5.39
C ASP A 91 -15.74 7.73 5.30
N HIS A 92 -15.87 8.44 4.17
CA HIS A 92 -16.86 9.53 3.94
C HIS A 92 -16.96 10.65 5.00
N SER A 93 -16.30 10.57 6.17
CA SER A 93 -16.27 11.64 7.16
C SER A 93 -15.31 12.74 6.73
N ASP A 94 -15.67 13.99 7.03
CA ASP A 94 -14.83 15.14 6.68
C ASP A 94 -13.54 15.13 7.49
N GLU A 95 -13.60 14.65 8.73
CA GLU A 95 -12.45 14.51 9.62
C GLU A 95 -11.39 13.57 9.03
N THR A 96 -11.77 12.41 8.50
CA THR A 96 -10.81 11.48 7.88
C THR A 96 -10.21 12.04 6.60
N VAL A 97 -10.99 12.74 5.78
CA VAL A 97 -10.43 13.41 4.58
C VAL A 97 -9.46 14.50 4.97
N LEU A 98 -9.81 15.36 5.93
CA LEU A 98 -8.92 16.42 6.40
C LEU A 98 -7.63 15.85 7.00
N GLY A 99 -7.72 14.79 7.81
CA GLY A 99 -6.56 14.08 8.35
C GLY A 99 -5.66 13.52 7.24
N THR A 100 -6.26 12.95 6.20
CA THR A 100 -5.53 12.47 5.02
C THR A 100 -4.86 13.63 4.27
N LEU A 101 -5.57 14.73 4.00
CA LEU A 101 -5.02 15.89 3.31
C LEU A 101 -3.86 16.53 4.10
N LEU A 102 -3.97 16.57 5.44
CA LEU A 102 -2.89 17.04 6.32
C LEU A 102 -1.67 16.13 6.22
N ALA A 103 -1.88 14.82 6.22
CA ALA A 103 -0.82 13.84 6.07
C ALA A 103 -0.09 13.92 4.72
N ILE A 104 -0.84 14.18 3.65
CA ILE A 104 -0.28 14.38 2.30
C ILE A 104 0.50 15.72 2.24
N GLY A 105 0.19 16.68 3.12
CA GLY A 105 0.68 18.04 3.02
C GLY A 105 -0.01 18.80 1.87
N PHE A 106 -1.27 18.46 1.61
CA PHE A 106 -2.07 19.10 0.57
C PHE A 106 -2.15 20.61 0.80
N THR A 107 -1.95 21.37 -0.28
CA THR A 107 -1.91 22.82 -0.16
C THR A 107 -3.29 23.37 0.18
N GLY A 108 -3.35 24.22 1.21
CA GLY A 108 -4.61 24.81 1.66
C GLY A 108 -5.44 23.92 2.59
N THR A 109 -4.92 22.77 3.05
CA THR A 109 -5.63 21.96 4.03
C THR A 109 -5.95 22.72 5.31
N GLN A 110 -5.07 23.61 5.77
CA GLN A 110 -5.36 24.43 6.95
C GLN A 110 -6.61 25.30 6.75
N ALA A 111 -6.79 25.88 5.56
CA ALA A 111 -8.01 26.64 5.25
C ALA A 111 -9.25 25.73 5.27
N LEU A 112 -9.14 24.49 4.81
CA LEU A 112 -10.22 23.50 4.93
C LEU A 112 -10.48 23.12 6.40
N VAL A 113 -9.45 23.04 7.24
CA VAL A 113 -9.63 22.83 8.69
C VAL A 113 -10.32 24.02 9.34
N ASP A 114 -10.03 25.24 8.93
CA ASP A 114 -10.55 26.44 9.58
C ASP A 114 -11.96 26.84 9.09
N ASP A 115 -12.34 26.46 7.87
CA ASP A 115 -13.57 26.91 7.21
C ASP A 115 -14.50 25.76 6.77
N PRO A 116 -15.58 25.48 7.51
CA PRO A 116 -16.58 24.47 7.14
C PRO A 116 -17.35 24.75 5.83
N GLU A 117 -17.53 26.03 5.45
CA GLU A 117 -18.19 26.37 4.19
C GLU A 117 -17.29 25.99 3.02
N LEU A 118 -15.97 26.24 3.15
CA LEU A 118 -14.99 25.83 2.15
C LEU A 118 -14.94 24.30 1.99
N ARG A 119 -15.09 23.54 3.08
CA ARG A 119 -15.18 22.06 3.01
C ARG A 119 -16.34 21.60 2.13
N THR A 120 -17.50 22.24 2.27
CA THR A 120 -18.71 21.90 1.50
C THR A 120 -18.49 22.09 0.00
N LEU A 121 -17.62 23.04 -0.39
CA LEU A 121 -17.28 23.31 -1.79
C LEU A 121 -16.17 22.39 -2.33
N VAL A 122 -15.17 22.05 -1.51
CA VAL A 122 -13.93 21.39 -1.96
C VAL A 122 -13.95 19.87 -1.76
N LEU A 123 -14.48 19.40 -0.62
CA LEU A 123 -14.41 17.97 -0.27
C LEU A 123 -15.16 17.06 -1.25
N PRO A 124 -16.29 17.44 -1.88
CA PRO A 124 -16.89 16.60 -2.91
C PRO A 124 -15.92 16.27 -4.06
N ALA A 125 -15.20 17.28 -4.57
CA ALA A 125 -14.20 17.12 -5.63
C ALA A 125 -13.00 16.27 -5.20
N VAL A 126 -12.53 16.47 -3.97
CA VAL A 126 -11.43 15.68 -3.40
C VAL A 126 -11.83 14.21 -3.22
N ARG A 127 -13.03 13.96 -2.71
CA ARG A 127 -13.57 12.60 -2.54
C ARG A 127 -13.67 11.88 -3.87
N GLY A 128 -14.25 12.54 -4.88
CA GLY A 128 -14.36 11.93 -6.20
C GLY A 128 -13.01 11.67 -6.87
N ASP A 129 -12.00 12.52 -6.68
CA ASP A 129 -10.65 12.24 -7.18
C ASP A 129 -10.01 11.02 -6.49
N PHE A 130 -10.15 10.92 -5.16
CA PHE A 130 -9.67 9.75 -4.44
C PHE A 130 -10.42 8.49 -4.89
N GLU A 131 -11.74 8.58 -5.05
CA GLU A 131 -12.59 7.48 -5.48
C GLU A 131 -12.24 7.03 -6.90
N PHE A 132 -12.05 7.97 -7.82
CA PHE A 132 -11.57 7.69 -9.17
C PHE A 132 -10.21 6.99 -9.13
N ALA A 133 -9.23 7.54 -8.40
CA ALA A 133 -7.89 6.94 -8.31
C ALA A 133 -7.92 5.51 -7.75
N ALA A 134 -8.83 5.24 -6.80
CA ALA A 134 -9.06 3.91 -6.25
C ALA A 134 -9.57 2.91 -7.28
N HIS A 135 -10.56 3.33 -8.09
CA HIS A 135 -11.17 2.48 -9.11
C HIS A 135 -10.25 2.29 -10.31
N TYR A 136 -9.57 3.35 -10.75
CA TYR A 136 -8.64 3.28 -11.87
C TYR A 136 -7.48 2.32 -11.59
N SER A 137 -6.86 2.42 -10.40
CA SER A 137 -5.84 1.45 -9.97
C SER A 137 -6.36 0.02 -9.89
N ALA A 138 -7.67 -0.16 -9.73
CA ALA A 138 -8.29 -1.46 -9.59
C ALA A 138 -8.47 -2.21 -10.91
N GLN A 139 -8.37 -1.49 -12.01
CA GLN A 139 -8.55 -2.02 -13.33
C GLN A 139 -7.16 -2.18 -13.94
N ASP A 140 -6.89 -3.34 -14.56
CA ASP A 140 -5.68 -3.55 -15.37
C ASP A 140 -5.79 -2.70 -16.65
N HIS A 141 -5.67 -1.38 -16.50
CA HIS A 141 -5.93 -0.38 -17.52
C HIS A 141 -4.68 0.45 -17.72
N LEU A 142 -3.83 0.00 -18.64
CA LEU A 142 -2.96 0.89 -19.39
C LEU A 142 -3.01 0.49 -20.86
N LEU A 143 -3.43 1.44 -21.70
CA LEU A 143 -3.16 1.39 -23.12
C LEU A 143 -1.64 1.37 -23.28
N SER A 144 -1.14 0.39 -24.04
CA SER A 144 0.28 0.10 -24.33
C SER A 144 1.31 1.22 -24.06
N PRO A 145 2.57 0.88 -23.68
CA PRO A 145 3.61 1.88 -23.36
C PRO A 145 3.71 3.02 -24.39
N ILE A 146 3.87 4.26 -23.94
CA ILE A 146 3.94 5.44 -24.83
C ILE A 146 5.32 5.55 -25.51
N SER A 147 5.43 6.21 -26.66
CA SER A 147 6.73 6.45 -27.31
C SER A 147 7.52 7.61 -26.70
N ALA A 148 6.84 8.54 -26.02
CA ALA A 148 7.44 9.75 -25.48
C ALA A 148 8.48 9.44 -24.37
N PRO A 149 9.64 10.12 -24.35
CA PRO A 149 10.54 10.08 -23.20
C PRO A 149 9.83 10.51 -21.90
N LEU A 150 10.23 9.91 -20.78
CA LEU A 150 9.58 10.09 -19.48
C LEU A 150 10.58 10.50 -18.42
N THR A 151 10.27 11.57 -17.69
CA THR A 151 11.00 11.96 -16.48
C THR A 151 10.11 11.77 -15.27
N VAL A 152 10.58 11.00 -14.31
CA VAL A 152 9.88 10.68 -13.06
C VAL A 152 10.51 11.50 -11.93
N LEU A 153 9.69 12.16 -11.11
CA LEU A 153 10.12 12.92 -9.95
C LEU A 153 9.48 12.33 -8.69
N THR A 154 10.28 12.07 -7.66
CA THR A 154 9.80 11.52 -6.38
C THR A 154 10.54 12.15 -5.20
N GLY A 155 9.86 12.26 -4.07
CA GLY A 155 10.46 12.66 -2.80
C GLY A 155 10.80 11.46 -1.95
N LEU A 156 11.96 11.45 -1.29
CA LEU A 156 12.37 10.37 -0.39
C LEU A 156 11.41 10.16 0.79
N HIS A 157 10.73 11.24 1.20
CA HIS A 157 9.74 11.25 2.25
C HIS A 157 8.32 11.37 1.70
N ASP A 158 8.09 10.96 0.45
CA ASP A 158 6.75 10.77 -0.09
C ASP A 158 6.24 9.37 0.27
N TRP A 159 5.07 9.35 0.87
CA TRP A 159 4.42 8.16 1.39
C TRP A 159 3.31 7.63 0.50
N PHE A 160 2.71 8.54 -0.27
CA PHE A 160 1.69 8.23 -1.25
C PHE A 160 2.34 7.79 -2.57
N ALA A 161 3.54 8.31 -2.83
CA ALA A 161 4.34 8.01 -3.99
C ALA A 161 5.77 7.65 -3.56
N ALA A 162 5.87 6.56 -2.80
CA ALA A 162 7.15 6.06 -2.31
C ALA A 162 8.15 5.85 -3.48
N PRO A 163 9.43 6.23 -3.32
CA PRO A 163 10.45 6.07 -4.36
C PRO A 163 10.64 4.67 -4.95
N GLN A 164 10.35 3.60 -4.20
CA GLN A 164 10.70 2.24 -4.61
C GLN A 164 9.89 1.69 -5.80
N PRO A 165 8.57 1.91 -5.93
CA PRO A 165 7.84 1.57 -7.17
C PRO A 165 8.15 2.50 -8.36
N MET A 166 8.77 3.66 -8.14
CA MET A 166 8.98 4.66 -9.20
C MET A 166 9.77 4.21 -10.43
N PRO A 167 10.78 3.32 -10.34
CA PRO A 167 11.46 2.83 -11.54
C PRO A 167 10.54 2.07 -12.51
N ARG A 168 9.42 1.51 -12.03
CA ARG A 168 8.47 0.79 -12.89
C ARG A 168 7.73 1.69 -13.86
N TRP A 169 7.78 3.01 -13.71
CA TRP A 169 7.38 3.96 -14.75
C TRP A 169 8.11 3.73 -16.09
N ALA A 170 9.32 3.16 -16.07
CA ALA A 170 10.02 2.77 -17.29
C ALA A 170 9.30 1.68 -18.10
N GLU A 171 8.40 0.91 -17.49
CA GLU A 171 7.56 -0.07 -18.18
C GLU A 171 6.47 0.61 -19.03
N LEU A 172 6.16 1.89 -18.75
CA LEU A 172 5.09 2.65 -19.39
C LEU A 172 5.56 3.48 -20.57
N THR A 173 6.84 3.41 -20.93
CA THR A 173 7.40 4.11 -22.08
C THR A 173 8.35 3.22 -22.87
N ARG A 174 8.37 3.40 -24.20
CA ARG A 174 9.41 2.90 -25.11
C ARG A 174 10.56 3.91 -25.28
N GLY A 175 10.36 5.14 -24.84
CA GLY A 175 11.35 6.20 -24.86
C GLY A 175 12.36 6.08 -23.72
N HIS A 176 13.29 7.03 -23.68
CA HIS A 176 14.23 7.15 -22.57
C HIS A 176 13.47 7.52 -21.29
N CYS A 177 13.79 6.84 -20.18
CA CYS A 177 13.15 7.07 -18.89
C CYS A 177 14.18 7.40 -17.81
N GLU A 178 13.95 8.47 -17.05
CA GLU A 178 14.81 8.89 -15.95
C GLU A 178 14.05 9.14 -14.66
N LEU A 179 14.67 8.85 -13.53
CA LEU A 179 14.13 9.10 -12.20
C LEU A 179 14.97 10.16 -11.48
N HIS A 180 14.28 11.10 -10.85
CA HIS A 180 14.85 12.19 -10.06
C HIS A 180 14.32 12.12 -8.64
N LEU A 181 15.21 11.93 -7.68
CA LEU A 181 14.91 11.83 -6.26
C LEU A 181 15.24 13.15 -5.56
N LEU A 182 14.32 13.63 -4.74
CA LEU A 182 14.53 14.74 -3.81
C LEU A 182 14.69 14.21 -2.38
N GLU A 183 15.87 14.40 -1.76
CA GLU A 183 16.20 13.81 -0.45
C GLU A 183 15.29 14.25 0.69
N ASP A 184 14.84 15.50 0.71
CA ASP A 184 13.93 16.07 1.72
C ASP A 184 12.48 16.19 1.20
N GLY A 185 12.22 15.65 0.01
CA GLY A 185 10.96 15.76 -0.70
C GLY A 185 9.84 14.94 -0.04
N HIS A 186 8.71 15.60 0.19
CA HIS A 186 7.42 15.06 0.61
C HIS A 186 6.43 15.16 -0.57
N HIS A 187 5.22 14.61 -0.46
CA HIS A 187 4.31 14.49 -1.61
C HIS A 187 4.11 15.79 -2.40
N TYR A 188 3.88 16.91 -1.71
CA TYR A 188 3.72 18.24 -2.32
C TYR A 188 5.05 19.00 -2.57
N PHE A 189 6.15 18.30 -2.85
CA PHE A 189 7.42 18.96 -3.22
C PHE A 189 7.30 19.88 -4.45
N ILE A 190 6.29 19.65 -5.30
CA ILE A 190 6.01 20.51 -6.45
C ILE A 190 5.75 21.97 -6.05
N GLU A 191 5.30 22.20 -4.81
CA GLU A 191 5.12 23.53 -4.24
C GLU A 191 6.36 23.98 -3.45
N SER A 192 6.84 23.16 -2.50
CA SER A 192 7.98 23.54 -1.66
C SER A 192 9.30 23.70 -2.43
N HIS A 193 9.43 23.03 -3.58
CA HIS A 193 10.58 23.05 -4.47
C HIS A 193 10.23 23.49 -5.89
N ARG A 194 9.18 24.32 -6.04
CA ARG A 194 8.63 24.80 -7.31
C ARG A 194 9.69 25.26 -8.30
N GLU A 195 10.63 26.11 -7.87
CA GLU A 195 11.69 26.66 -8.74
C GLU A 195 12.60 25.56 -9.30
N HIS A 196 12.91 24.54 -8.49
CA HIS A 196 13.75 23.42 -8.91
C HIS A 196 13.01 22.49 -9.88
N VAL A 197 11.71 22.25 -9.65
CA VAL A 197 10.87 21.48 -10.59
C VAL A 197 10.78 22.22 -11.93
N GLN A 198 10.54 23.53 -11.90
CA GLN A 198 10.50 24.37 -13.11
C GLN A 198 11.82 24.33 -13.88
N ALA A 199 12.95 24.49 -13.18
CA ALA A 199 14.27 24.41 -13.79
C ALA A 199 14.51 23.04 -14.43
N LEU A 200 14.15 21.95 -13.75
CA LEU A 200 14.29 20.58 -14.26
C LEU A 200 13.47 20.36 -15.54
N VAL A 201 12.22 20.82 -15.57
CA VAL A 201 11.35 20.74 -16.76
C VAL A 201 11.94 21.53 -17.92
N LEU A 202 12.33 22.79 -17.69
CA LEU A 202 12.87 23.66 -18.74
C LEU A 202 14.23 23.18 -19.25
N ASP A 203 15.12 22.69 -18.38
CA ASP A 203 16.42 22.14 -18.79
C ASP A 203 16.23 20.88 -19.64
N THR A 204 15.27 20.03 -19.28
CA THR A 204 14.93 18.81 -20.03
C THR A 204 14.40 19.14 -21.43
N LEU A 205 13.43 20.05 -21.53
CA LEU A 205 12.82 20.43 -22.81
C LEU A 205 13.77 21.19 -23.74
N GLU A 206 14.66 22.01 -23.18
CA GLU A 206 15.64 22.78 -23.98
C GLU A 206 16.94 22.02 -24.25
N GLY A 207 17.08 20.78 -23.77
CA GLY A 207 18.30 19.99 -23.89
C GLY A 207 19.52 20.64 -23.22
N ARG A 208 19.29 21.49 -22.20
CA ARG A 208 20.35 22.20 -21.50
C ARG A 208 21.09 21.27 -20.53
N PRO A 209 22.39 21.52 -20.27
CA PRO A 209 23.09 20.84 -19.19
C PRO A 209 22.36 21.15 -17.88
N ARG A 210 22.02 20.11 -17.11
CA ARG A 210 21.31 20.27 -15.84
C ARG A 210 22.10 21.15 -14.88
N GLN A 211 21.42 22.15 -14.34
CA GLN A 211 21.92 22.90 -13.17
C GLN A 211 22.09 21.93 -11.99
N ARG A 212 23.09 22.17 -11.12
CA ARG A 212 23.15 21.45 -9.83
C ARG A 212 21.95 21.88 -9.00
N GLY A 213 21.03 20.95 -8.77
CA GLY A 213 19.83 21.15 -7.94
C GLY A 213 19.70 20.04 -6.89
N PRO A 214 18.67 20.11 -6.05
CA PRO A 214 18.43 19.15 -4.97
C PRO A 214 17.86 17.81 -5.49
N PHE A 215 17.43 17.75 -6.75
CA PHE A 215 17.04 16.51 -7.42
C PHE A 215 18.28 15.75 -7.91
N GLU A 216 18.50 14.56 -7.36
CA GLU A 216 19.51 13.62 -7.84
C GLU A 216 18.92 12.70 -8.92
N ALA A 217 19.54 12.66 -10.09
CA ALA A 217 19.21 11.66 -11.10
C ALA A 217 19.64 10.27 -10.61
N VAL A 218 18.68 9.38 -10.41
CA VAL A 218 18.95 8.03 -9.94
C VAL A 218 18.85 7.04 -11.10
N PRO A 219 19.88 6.21 -11.33
CA PRO A 219 19.80 5.12 -12.30
C PRO A 219 18.62 4.19 -11.99
N MET A 220 17.81 3.87 -13.01
CA MET A 220 16.65 2.99 -12.85
C MET A 220 17.04 1.58 -12.35
N ASP A 221 18.24 1.12 -12.69
CA ASP A 221 18.79 -0.16 -12.23
C ASP A 221 19.27 -0.14 -10.76
N ARG A 222 19.59 1.05 -10.19
CA ARG A 222 20.02 1.19 -8.78
C ARG A 222 18.89 1.01 -7.77
N TRP A 223 17.64 1.14 -8.20
CA TRP A 223 16.45 0.89 -7.38
C TRP A 223 15.90 -0.52 -7.50
N THR A 224 16.49 -1.38 -8.33
CA THR A 224 16.50 -2.80 -7.95
C THR A 224 17.12 -2.79 -6.56
N MET A 225 16.29 -2.99 -5.53
CA MET A 225 16.79 -3.29 -4.22
C MET A 225 17.75 -4.42 -4.47
N ARG A 226 19.05 -4.10 -4.40
CA ARG A 226 20.10 -5.08 -4.28
C ARG A 226 19.74 -5.81 -3.00
N THR A 227 18.94 -6.86 -3.17
CA THR A 227 19.03 -8.13 -2.48
C THR A 227 20.50 -8.51 -2.53
N ARG A 228 21.33 -7.85 -1.72
CA ARG A 228 22.67 -8.33 -1.44
C ARG A 228 22.42 -9.57 -0.61
N PRO A 229 22.69 -10.79 -1.13
CA PRO A 229 22.91 -11.89 -0.23
C PRO A 229 24.15 -11.47 0.55
N ARG A 230 24.04 -11.33 1.87
CA ARG A 230 25.24 -11.21 2.69
C ARG A 230 25.95 -12.56 2.62
N ARG A 231 26.82 -12.74 1.63
CA ARG A 231 27.80 -13.83 1.63
C ARG A 231 28.75 -13.58 2.80
N GLY A 232 28.85 -14.58 3.68
CA GLY A 232 29.97 -14.77 4.59
C GLY A 232 30.00 -13.85 5.80
N SER A 233 29.27 -14.20 6.85
CA SER A 233 29.80 -14.07 8.21
C SER A 233 29.07 -15.10 9.07
N SER A 234 29.77 -16.18 9.42
CA SER A 234 29.44 -16.92 10.63
C SER A 234 29.53 -15.93 11.79
N VAL A 235 28.39 -15.45 12.26
CA VAL A 235 28.30 -14.77 13.55
C VAL A 235 27.91 -15.84 14.56
N GLU A 236 28.91 -16.40 15.24
CA GLU A 236 28.68 -16.97 16.57
C GLU A 236 28.21 -15.83 17.47
N LEU A 237 26.90 -15.73 17.66
CA LEU A 237 26.31 -14.84 18.65
C LEU A 237 26.35 -15.52 20.01
N HIS A 238 27.46 -15.36 20.72
CA HIS A 238 27.43 -15.38 22.18
C HIS A 238 26.75 -14.10 22.68
N MET A 239 25.42 -14.12 22.81
CA MET A 239 24.72 -13.18 23.69
C MET A 239 24.32 -13.89 24.98
N ALA A 240 25.03 -13.53 26.04
CA ALA A 240 24.79 -13.98 27.40
C ALA A 240 23.42 -13.51 27.92
N ARG A 241 22.70 -14.49 28.49
CA ARG A 241 21.69 -14.36 29.55
C ARG A 241 20.67 -13.22 29.40
N ARG A 242 19.63 -13.47 28.62
CA ARG A 242 18.24 -13.17 29.03
C ARG A 242 17.50 -14.50 29.19
N LYS A 243 16.59 -14.53 30.16
CA LYS A 243 16.10 -15.71 30.90
C LYS A 243 15.82 -16.96 30.02
N PRO A 244 16.05 -18.20 30.51
CA PRO A 244 15.91 -19.47 29.75
C PRO A 244 14.48 -19.83 29.31
N ASN A 245 13.56 -18.88 29.29
CA ASN A 245 12.15 -19.13 29.15
C ASN A 245 11.65 -18.15 28.09
N TRP A 246 11.83 -18.50 26.82
CA TRP A 246 10.88 -18.08 25.78
C TRP A 246 9.57 -18.78 26.11
N SER A 247 8.93 -18.40 27.22
CA SER A 247 7.53 -18.72 27.41
C SER A 247 6.83 -17.70 26.53
N TRP A 248 6.50 -18.08 25.30
CA TRP A 248 5.29 -17.55 24.68
C TRP A 248 4.25 -17.54 25.80
N THR A 249 3.76 -16.38 26.22
CA THR A 249 2.57 -16.36 27.05
C THR A 249 1.44 -16.75 26.14
N TRP A 250 1.29 -18.05 25.91
CA TRP A 250 0.10 -18.67 25.38
C TRP A 250 -1.03 -18.24 26.30
N ARG A 251 -1.76 -17.18 25.96
CA ARG A 251 -3.08 -17.02 26.54
C ARG A 251 -3.98 -17.97 25.76
N ARG A 252 -3.96 -19.25 26.15
CA ARG A 252 -5.06 -20.17 25.85
C ARG A 252 -6.33 -19.52 26.40
N ARG A 253 -7.13 -18.89 25.55
CA ARG A 253 -8.58 -19.01 25.65
C ARG A 253 -8.99 -20.25 24.85
N ALA A 254 -8.57 -21.40 25.35
CA ALA A 254 -9.07 -22.67 24.88
C ALA A 254 -10.03 -23.17 25.96
N HIS A 255 -11.28 -23.40 25.59
CA HIS A 255 -12.11 -24.36 26.32
C HIS A 255 -11.39 -25.72 26.32
N ALA A 256 -11.53 -26.51 27.38
CA ALA A 256 -10.86 -27.81 27.46
C ALA A 256 -11.43 -28.73 26.36
N VAL A 257 -10.66 -28.99 25.31
CA VAL A 257 -11.10 -29.85 24.21
C VAL A 257 -10.73 -31.31 24.50
N GLY A 258 -11.73 -32.19 24.47
CA GLY A 258 -11.50 -33.62 24.31
C GLY A 258 -11.26 -33.94 22.83
N GLY A 259 -9.99 -34.06 22.42
CA GLY A 259 -9.61 -34.62 21.11
C GLY A 259 -9.98 -33.79 19.86
N ALA A 260 -9.58 -32.51 19.80
CA ALA A 260 -9.90 -31.56 18.72
C ALA A 260 -9.50 -32.04 17.31
N ALA A 261 -10.43 -31.98 16.35
CA ALA A 261 -10.18 -32.30 14.94
C ALA A 261 -9.82 -31.07 14.06
N ARG A 262 -9.84 -29.83 14.59
CA ARG A 262 -9.41 -28.60 13.88
C ARG A 262 -8.83 -27.55 14.83
N ILE A 263 -7.91 -26.72 14.34
CA ILE A 263 -7.31 -25.62 15.13
C ILE A 263 -7.35 -24.31 14.35
N LEU A 264 -7.95 -23.29 14.93
CA LEU A 264 -7.91 -21.92 14.45
C LEU A 264 -6.80 -21.14 15.16
N VAL A 265 -5.77 -20.75 14.42
CA VAL A 265 -4.64 -19.95 14.91
C VAL A 265 -4.86 -18.49 14.53
N LEU A 266 -5.05 -17.62 15.53
CA LEU A 266 -5.21 -16.18 15.34
C LEU A 266 -3.86 -15.48 15.51
N LEU A 267 -3.40 -14.86 14.42
CA LEU A 267 -2.13 -14.15 14.35
C LEU A 267 -2.33 -12.66 14.60
N PRO A 268 -1.53 -12.05 15.50
CA PRO A 268 -1.66 -10.63 15.80
C PRO A 268 -1.16 -9.79 14.63
N GLY A 269 -1.78 -8.63 14.45
CA GLY A 269 -1.31 -7.60 13.55
C GLY A 269 -0.11 -6.83 14.09
N LEU A 270 0.27 -5.77 13.38
CA LEU A 270 1.28 -4.81 13.85
C LEU A 270 0.95 -4.30 15.26
N PHE A 271 1.99 -4.08 16.06
CA PHE A 271 1.89 -3.53 17.42
C PHE A 271 1.16 -4.43 18.45
N ASP A 272 1.13 -5.75 18.23
CA ASP A 272 0.35 -6.71 19.04
C ASP A 272 -1.16 -6.45 18.94
N THR A 273 -1.65 -5.96 17.80
CA THR A 273 -3.09 -5.75 17.61
C THR A 273 -3.76 -7.11 17.49
N PRO A 274 -4.76 -7.44 18.32
CA PRO A 274 -5.44 -8.72 18.22
C PRO A 274 -6.11 -8.86 16.84
N CYS A 275 -6.19 -10.09 16.35
CA CYS A 275 -6.99 -10.39 15.17
C CYS A 275 -8.47 -10.06 15.51
N PRO A 276 -9.18 -9.23 14.73
CA PRO A 276 -10.52 -8.75 15.04
C PRO A 276 -11.53 -9.86 14.78
N VAL A 277 -11.63 -10.81 15.71
CA VAL A 277 -12.52 -11.96 15.64
C VAL A 277 -13.48 -11.94 16.82
N SER A 278 -14.77 -12.07 16.56
CA SER A 278 -15.84 -12.14 17.56
C SER A 278 -16.38 -13.56 17.73
N GLU A 279 -17.16 -13.78 18.79
CA GLU A 279 -17.92 -15.03 18.99
C GLU A 279 -17.06 -16.31 19.03
N VAL A 280 -15.79 -16.20 19.46
CA VAL A 280 -14.86 -17.34 19.55
C VAL A 280 -15.40 -18.42 20.50
N GLU A 281 -16.08 -18.01 21.57
CA GLU A 281 -16.72 -18.91 22.54
C GLU A 281 -17.93 -19.67 21.98
N ALA A 282 -18.46 -19.24 20.82
CA ALA A 282 -19.60 -19.88 20.16
C ALA A 282 -19.19 -20.92 19.11
N LEU A 283 -17.88 -21.13 18.89
CA LEU A 283 -17.38 -22.17 18.00
C LEU A 283 -17.70 -23.57 18.53
N ASP A 284 -17.79 -24.53 17.61
CA ASP A 284 -17.98 -25.94 17.92
C ASP A 284 -16.90 -26.43 18.91
N PRO A 285 -17.25 -27.22 19.95
CA PRO A 285 -16.30 -27.78 20.90
C PRO A 285 -15.09 -28.51 20.27
N ASP A 286 -15.24 -29.00 19.04
CA ASP A 286 -14.18 -29.71 18.30
C ASP A 286 -13.18 -28.76 17.60
N VAL A 287 -13.37 -27.44 17.70
CA VAL A 287 -12.45 -26.41 17.19
C VAL A 287 -11.67 -25.77 18.34
N ALA A 288 -10.36 -25.99 18.36
CA ALA A 288 -9.49 -25.30 19.31
C ALA A 288 -9.08 -23.93 18.75
N VAL A 289 -9.12 -22.88 19.57
CA VAL A 289 -8.62 -21.54 19.19
C VAL A 289 -7.32 -21.20 19.90
N LEU A 290 -6.34 -20.78 19.12
CA LEU A 290 -5.00 -20.41 19.55
C LEU A 290 -4.73 -18.96 19.16
N ALA A 291 -4.91 -18.03 20.10
CA ALA A 291 -4.56 -16.63 19.90
C ALA A 291 -3.10 -16.37 20.26
N LEU A 292 -2.33 -15.88 19.30
CA LEU A 292 -0.93 -15.51 19.49
C LEU A 292 -0.84 -14.04 19.91
N GLU A 293 -0.09 -13.78 20.98
CA GLU A 293 0.18 -12.45 21.51
C GLU A 293 1.70 -12.23 21.61
N GLY A 294 2.16 -10.99 21.41
CA GLY A 294 3.54 -10.62 21.72
C GLY A 294 4.58 -11.03 20.69
N LEU A 295 4.22 -11.09 19.40
CA LEU A 295 5.19 -11.30 18.32
C LEU A 295 6.14 -10.08 18.29
N ASP A 296 7.39 -10.26 18.74
CA ASP A 296 8.40 -9.22 18.67
C ASP A 296 8.81 -9.00 17.20
N LEU A 297 8.19 -8.00 16.59
CA LEU A 297 8.38 -7.63 15.18
C LEU A 297 9.72 -6.89 14.97
N GLY A 298 10.83 -7.38 15.53
CA GLY A 298 12.15 -6.75 15.46
C GLY A 298 13.16 -7.51 14.58
N GLY A 299 13.32 -7.11 13.32
CA GLY A 299 14.40 -7.61 12.43
C GLY A 299 14.54 -9.14 12.36
N GLN A 300 15.78 -9.66 12.54
CA GLN A 300 16.07 -11.11 12.55
C GLN A 300 15.25 -11.91 13.58
N ALA A 301 14.68 -11.26 14.61
CA ALA A 301 13.81 -11.93 15.57
C ALA A 301 12.46 -12.32 14.96
N LEU A 302 11.95 -11.59 13.96
CA LEU A 302 10.69 -11.93 13.30
C LEU A 302 10.85 -13.15 12.39
N GLU A 303 11.86 -13.18 11.53
CA GLU A 303 12.10 -14.33 10.64
C GLU A 303 12.38 -15.61 11.44
N ASN A 304 13.24 -15.51 12.46
CA ASN A 304 13.48 -16.62 13.40
C ASN A 304 12.21 -16.97 14.17
N GLY A 305 11.40 -15.98 14.55
CA GLY A 305 10.13 -16.19 15.25
C GLY A 305 9.11 -16.93 14.41
N VAL A 306 8.94 -16.57 13.14
CA VAL A 306 8.06 -17.26 12.20
C VAL A 306 8.58 -18.67 11.89
N ALA A 307 9.89 -18.86 11.75
CA ALA A 307 10.50 -20.18 11.59
C ALA A 307 10.28 -21.08 12.81
N LEU A 308 10.46 -20.53 14.02
CA LEU A 308 10.22 -21.24 15.28
C LEU A 308 8.74 -21.59 15.44
N LEU A 309 7.85 -20.65 15.12
CA LEU A 309 6.40 -20.86 15.17
C LEU A 309 5.97 -21.93 14.17
N ALA A 310 6.50 -21.93 12.95
CA ALA A 310 6.28 -23.00 11.98
C ALA A 310 6.79 -24.34 12.51
N ALA A 311 8.00 -24.38 13.08
CA ALA A 311 8.56 -25.62 13.64
C ALA A 311 7.73 -26.15 14.82
N GLU A 312 7.16 -25.27 15.65
CA GLU A 312 6.30 -25.63 16.77
C GLU A 312 4.92 -26.13 16.31
N LEU A 313 4.30 -25.44 15.34
CA LEU A 313 3.05 -25.88 14.72
C LEU A 313 3.22 -27.19 13.94
N ALA A 314 4.42 -27.47 13.40
CA ALA A 314 4.75 -28.70 12.69
C ALA A 314 5.08 -29.90 13.61
N GLN A 315 5.32 -29.69 14.91
CA GLN A 315 5.54 -30.82 15.82
C GLN A 315 4.31 -31.73 15.83
N PRO A 316 4.47 -33.07 15.99
CA PRO A 316 3.36 -33.99 16.18
C PRO A 316 2.70 -33.71 17.53
N GLN A 317 1.88 -32.67 17.57
CA GLN A 317 0.99 -32.42 18.67
C GLN A 317 -0.06 -33.53 18.59
N GLY A 318 0.04 -34.54 19.46
CA GLY A 318 -0.77 -35.76 19.38
C GLY A 318 -2.24 -35.44 19.08
N ALA A 319 -2.74 -36.01 17.98
CA ALA A 319 -4.12 -35.85 17.52
C ALA A 319 -4.60 -34.39 17.31
N LEU A 320 -3.73 -33.46 16.91
CA LEU A 320 -4.19 -32.16 16.43
C LEU A 320 -4.59 -32.25 14.96
N GLY A 321 -5.85 -31.91 14.69
CA GLY A 321 -6.40 -31.92 13.34
C GLY A 321 -5.95 -30.74 12.47
N SER A 322 -6.67 -30.48 11.38
CA SER A 322 -6.22 -29.55 10.34
C SER A 322 -6.13 -28.09 10.81
N LEU A 323 -5.07 -27.38 10.38
CA LEU A 323 -4.79 -26.01 10.81
C LEU A 323 -5.53 -24.98 9.95
N ILE A 324 -6.08 -23.96 10.59
CA ILE A 324 -6.64 -22.77 9.96
C ILE A 324 -5.84 -21.58 10.48
N LEU A 325 -5.18 -20.84 9.59
CA LEU A 325 -4.40 -19.66 9.97
C LEU A 325 -5.21 -18.41 9.65
N ALA A 326 -5.48 -17.55 10.62
CA ALA A 326 -6.20 -16.30 10.41
C ALA A 326 -5.40 -15.11 10.94
N GLY A 327 -5.27 -14.05 10.16
CA GLY A 327 -4.53 -12.86 10.56
C GLY A 327 -5.08 -11.58 9.96
N HIS A 328 -4.83 -10.47 10.65
CA HIS A 328 -5.29 -9.13 10.26
C HIS A 328 -4.13 -8.21 9.89
N GLY A 329 -4.23 -7.51 8.76
CA GLY A 329 -3.16 -6.67 8.24
C GLY A 329 -1.84 -7.44 8.17
N PHE A 330 -0.82 -6.99 8.91
CA PHE A 330 0.46 -7.71 8.98
C PHE A 330 0.35 -9.15 9.51
N GLY A 331 -0.64 -9.46 10.35
CA GLY A 331 -0.90 -10.82 10.79
C GLY A 331 -1.27 -11.75 9.63
N ALA A 332 -1.93 -11.24 8.59
CA ALA A 332 -2.23 -12.00 7.36
C ALA A 332 -0.95 -12.31 6.57
N ILE A 333 0.02 -11.39 6.57
CA ILE A 333 1.34 -11.59 5.95
C ILE A 333 2.12 -12.68 6.68
N VAL A 334 2.09 -12.69 8.01
CA VAL A 334 2.67 -13.75 8.82
C VAL A 334 1.95 -15.09 8.57
N ALA A 335 0.62 -15.07 8.48
CA ALA A 335 -0.20 -16.24 8.21
C ALA A 335 0.16 -16.88 6.85
N PHE A 336 0.31 -16.05 5.83
CA PHE A 336 0.75 -16.47 4.50
C PHE A 336 2.11 -17.16 4.54
N GLU A 337 3.10 -16.57 5.22
CA GLU A 337 4.44 -17.14 5.28
C GLU A 337 4.51 -18.40 6.14
N LEU A 338 3.73 -18.48 7.22
CA LEU A 338 3.54 -19.73 7.96
C LEU A 338 2.93 -20.80 7.06
N ALA A 339 1.96 -20.41 6.22
CA ALA A 339 1.32 -21.35 5.31
C ALA A 339 2.28 -21.97 4.32
N ARG A 340 3.11 -21.12 3.72
CA ARG A 340 4.17 -21.54 2.81
C ARG A 340 5.20 -22.45 3.48
N ARG A 341 5.56 -22.21 4.75
CA ARG A 341 6.56 -23.00 5.49
C ARG A 341 6.03 -24.35 5.97
N LEU A 342 4.77 -24.41 6.38
CA LEU A 342 4.14 -25.62 6.90
C LEU A 342 3.70 -26.56 5.77
N GLY A 343 3.34 -26.03 4.60
CA GLY A 343 2.92 -26.82 3.45
C GLY A 343 1.66 -27.65 3.73
N GLY A 344 1.68 -28.93 3.34
CA GLY A 344 0.56 -29.86 3.52
C GLY A 344 0.24 -30.11 5.00
N GLY A 345 -0.88 -29.57 5.47
CA GLY A 345 -1.28 -29.59 6.88
C GLY A 345 -2.20 -28.42 7.26
N ILE A 346 -2.31 -27.44 6.36
CA ILE A 346 -3.18 -26.28 6.50
C ILE A 346 -4.42 -26.48 5.64
N GLN A 347 -5.58 -26.36 6.28
CA GLN A 347 -6.88 -26.42 5.66
C GLN A 347 -7.22 -25.14 4.91
N SER A 348 -6.94 -24.00 5.52
CA SER A 348 -7.20 -22.70 4.91
C SER A 348 -6.38 -21.59 5.54
N LEU A 349 -6.04 -20.59 4.72
CA LEU A 349 -5.52 -19.30 5.13
C LEU A 349 -6.65 -18.27 5.11
N VAL A 350 -6.79 -17.49 6.17
CA VAL A 350 -7.74 -16.39 6.26
C VAL A 350 -7.00 -15.08 6.43
N ALA A 351 -7.08 -14.22 5.42
CA ALA A 351 -6.50 -12.89 5.42
C ALA A 351 -7.61 -11.87 5.67
N ILE A 352 -7.52 -11.12 6.78
CA ILE A 352 -8.51 -10.09 7.12
C ILE A 352 -7.86 -8.74 6.86
N ASN A 353 -8.51 -7.90 6.04
CA ASN A 353 -8.14 -6.50 5.84
C ASN A 353 -6.62 -6.34 5.58
N SER A 354 -6.14 -7.04 4.56
CA SER A 354 -4.74 -7.04 4.16
C SER A 354 -4.63 -7.27 2.66
N ALA A 355 -3.66 -6.62 2.02
CA ALA A 355 -3.18 -7.04 0.71
C ALA A 355 -2.29 -8.29 0.83
N PRO A 356 -2.09 -9.04 -0.27
CA PRO A 356 -1.12 -10.13 -0.28
C PRO A 356 0.32 -9.59 -0.18
N PRO A 357 1.28 -10.41 0.30
CA PRO A 357 2.65 -9.97 0.57
C PRO A 357 3.41 -9.48 -0.67
N HIS A 358 3.05 -9.95 -1.88
CA HIS A 358 3.70 -9.53 -3.13
C HIS A 358 3.41 -8.07 -3.50
N GLU A 359 2.42 -7.44 -2.87
CA GLU A 359 1.91 -6.12 -3.27
C GLU A 359 1.75 -5.10 -2.14
N SER A 360 1.87 -5.50 -0.88
CA SER A 360 1.81 -4.56 0.26
C SER A 360 3.08 -3.70 0.37
N PHE A 361 2.98 -2.38 0.22
CA PHE A 361 4.13 -1.49 0.37
C PHE A 361 3.81 -0.28 1.22
N GLN A 362 4.52 -0.15 2.33
CA GLN A 362 4.56 1.08 3.12
C GLN A 362 6.01 1.28 3.58
N SER A 363 6.87 1.72 2.66
CA SER A 363 8.31 1.81 2.96
C SER A 363 8.70 3.03 3.76
N HIS A 364 7.89 4.09 3.79
CA HIS A 364 8.29 5.31 4.49
C HIS A 364 7.61 5.48 5.85
N THR A 365 6.53 4.72 6.15
CA THR A 365 6.03 4.22 7.47
C THR A 365 6.66 4.77 8.76
N HIS A 366 7.95 4.59 8.80
CA HIS A 366 8.79 4.70 9.97
C HIS A 366 9.56 6.03 10.07
N HIS A 367 9.58 6.83 9.01
CA HIS A 367 10.19 8.16 8.98
C HIS A 367 9.25 9.26 9.47
N ALA A 368 7.99 8.93 9.77
CA ALA A 368 7.02 9.93 10.18
C ALA A 368 7.37 10.58 11.51
N GLY A 369 6.95 11.83 11.65
CA GLY A 369 6.89 12.50 12.94
C GLY A 369 5.90 11.82 13.88
N ASP A 370 6.10 12.00 15.18
CA ASP A 370 5.31 11.34 16.21
C ASP A 370 3.83 11.79 16.21
N ALA A 371 3.56 13.04 15.81
CA ALA A 371 2.19 13.55 15.62
C ALA A 371 1.43 12.77 14.53
N PHE A 372 2.08 12.49 13.41
CA PHE A 372 1.48 11.69 12.33
C PHE A 372 1.29 10.23 12.76
N LEU A 373 2.29 9.63 13.43
CA LEU A 373 2.14 8.28 13.95
C LEU A 373 0.98 8.18 14.94
N THR A 374 0.73 9.22 15.74
CA THR A 374 -0.42 9.28 16.64
C THR A 374 -1.73 9.23 15.85
N GLN A 375 -1.85 10.03 14.79
CA GLN A 375 -3.03 10.01 13.91
C GLN A 375 -3.20 8.65 13.23
N LEU A 376 -2.13 8.06 12.70
CA LEU A 376 -2.16 6.72 12.10
C LEU A 376 -2.64 5.67 13.12
N MET A 377 -2.19 5.74 14.37
CA MET A 377 -2.61 4.81 15.43
C MET A 377 -4.06 5.02 15.86
N HIS A 378 -4.55 6.26 15.87
CA HIS A 378 -5.96 6.58 16.13
C HIS A 378 -6.85 6.02 15.05
N LEU A 379 -6.50 6.28 13.78
CA LEU A 379 -7.18 5.69 12.65
C LEU A 379 -7.13 4.16 12.76
N ALA A 380 -5.98 3.60 13.17
CA ALA A 380 -5.77 2.17 13.45
C ALA A 380 -6.49 1.63 14.70
N GLY A 381 -7.60 2.23 15.12
CA GLY A 381 -8.47 1.71 16.16
C GLY A 381 -7.82 1.68 17.55
N ARG A 382 -6.74 2.44 17.77
CA ARG A 382 -6.07 2.58 19.08
C ARG A 382 -6.19 4.00 19.65
N PRO A 383 -7.38 4.39 20.13
CA PRO A 383 -7.66 5.74 20.63
C PRO A 383 -6.89 6.10 21.92
N ASP A 384 -6.53 5.13 22.77
CA ASP A 384 -5.88 5.38 24.08
C ASP A 384 -4.34 5.43 24.04
N SER A 385 -3.76 5.73 22.89
CA SER A 385 -2.31 5.66 22.69
C SER A 385 -1.56 6.92 23.17
N ALA A 386 -2.27 7.95 23.62
CA ALA A 386 -1.71 9.19 24.17
C ALA A 386 -0.92 9.01 25.48
N GLY A 387 -1.11 7.88 26.19
CA GLY A 387 -0.33 7.51 27.38
C GLY A 387 0.79 6.53 27.06
N GLU A 388 2.02 7.03 26.93
CA GLU A 388 3.27 6.25 26.74
C GLU A 388 3.37 5.41 25.45
N MET A 389 2.95 5.96 24.31
CA MET A 389 3.37 5.39 23.03
C MET A 389 4.91 5.41 22.90
N ASN A 390 5.51 4.23 22.89
CA ASN A 390 6.93 4.10 22.54
C ASN A 390 7.07 4.22 21.01
N PHE A 391 7.14 5.45 20.50
CA PHE A 391 7.29 5.73 19.08
C PHE A 391 8.52 5.04 18.46
N ALA A 392 9.58 4.82 19.25
CA ALA A 392 10.74 4.05 18.79
C ALA A 392 10.40 2.56 18.55
N ARG A 393 9.54 1.96 19.37
CA ARG A 393 8.99 0.60 19.14
C ARG A 393 8.04 0.60 17.93
N VAL A 394 7.18 1.61 17.80
CA VAL A 394 6.25 1.75 16.67
C VAL A 394 7.03 1.81 15.34
N LYS A 395 7.99 2.74 15.23
CA LYS A 395 8.84 2.90 14.04
C LYS A 395 9.60 1.61 13.73
N ARG A 396 10.17 0.94 14.74
CA ARG A 396 10.88 -0.33 14.56
C ARG A 396 9.98 -1.44 13.99
N ASN A 397 8.75 -1.55 14.48
CA ASN A 397 7.80 -2.56 14.00
C ASN A 397 7.40 -2.28 12.55
N LEU A 398 7.18 -1.00 12.19
CA LEU A 398 6.89 -0.59 10.81
C LEU A 398 8.05 -0.89 9.86
N ILE A 399 9.30 -0.59 10.26
CA ILE A 399 10.51 -0.94 9.48
C ILE A 399 10.58 -2.44 9.23
N THR A 400 10.38 -3.22 10.29
CA THR A 400 10.51 -4.68 10.20
C THR A 400 9.41 -5.26 9.33
N ALA A 401 8.17 -4.79 9.48
CA ALA A 401 7.06 -5.21 8.64
C ALA A 401 7.33 -4.88 7.16
N ALA A 402 7.73 -3.64 6.85
CA ALA A 402 8.04 -3.23 5.48
C ALA A 402 9.18 -4.07 4.86
N ARG A 403 10.25 -4.33 5.61
CA ARG A 403 11.36 -5.19 5.16
C ARG A 403 10.93 -6.63 4.93
N TYR A 404 10.20 -7.19 5.88
CA TYR A 404 9.74 -8.58 5.82
C TYR A 404 8.81 -8.82 4.64
N THR A 405 7.84 -7.92 4.44
CA THR A 405 6.96 -7.96 3.28
C THR A 405 7.75 -7.81 1.98
N HIS A 406 8.72 -6.88 1.92
CA HIS A 406 9.57 -6.72 0.74
C HIS A 406 10.33 -8.00 0.39
N ASP A 407 10.94 -8.65 1.38
CA ASP A 407 11.67 -9.90 1.15
C ASP A 407 10.72 -10.98 0.59
N LEU A 408 9.51 -11.13 1.13
CA LEU A 408 8.50 -12.08 0.63
C LEU A 408 8.08 -11.85 -0.83
N ARG A 409 8.07 -10.59 -1.32
CA ARG A 409 7.77 -10.29 -2.74
C ARG A 409 8.69 -11.02 -3.70
N ALA A 410 9.95 -11.24 -3.31
CA ALA A 410 10.96 -11.87 -4.15
C ALA A 410 10.77 -13.40 -4.31
N TYR A 411 9.84 -14.01 -3.58
CA TYR A 411 9.73 -15.47 -3.42
C TYR A 411 8.36 -16.05 -3.80
N ALA A 412 7.64 -15.48 -4.77
CA ALA A 412 6.38 -16.07 -5.25
C ALA A 412 6.57 -16.72 -6.62
N SER A 413 7.31 -17.83 -6.68
CA SER A 413 7.34 -18.67 -7.88
C SER A 413 5.95 -19.28 -8.16
N ARG A 414 5.67 -19.65 -9.41
CA ARG A 414 4.39 -20.28 -9.77
C ARG A 414 4.14 -21.58 -8.99
N GLU A 415 5.20 -22.36 -8.78
CA GLU A 415 5.17 -23.61 -8.01
C GLU A 415 4.82 -23.37 -6.52
N GLU A 416 5.27 -22.27 -5.93
CA GLU A 416 4.90 -21.89 -4.57
C GLU A 416 3.45 -21.41 -4.47
N ARG A 417 2.89 -20.79 -5.51
CA ARG A 417 1.46 -20.39 -5.55
C ARG A 417 0.55 -21.60 -5.64
N ASP A 418 0.89 -22.56 -6.50
CA ASP A 418 0.13 -23.80 -6.69
C ASP A 418 0.13 -24.70 -5.43
N ALA A 419 1.06 -24.45 -4.49
CA ALA A 419 1.18 -25.18 -3.22
C ALA A 419 0.49 -24.49 -2.03
N LEU A 420 -0.14 -23.31 -2.23
CA LEU A 420 -0.85 -22.61 -1.16
C LEU A 420 -2.17 -23.30 -0.81
N PRO A 421 -2.60 -23.28 0.47
CA PRO A 421 -3.92 -23.76 0.85
C PRO A 421 -5.01 -22.80 0.32
N PRO A 422 -6.28 -23.23 0.30
CA PRO A 422 -7.41 -22.34 0.02
C PRO A 422 -7.35 -21.07 0.86
N ILE A 423 -7.62 -19.93 0.23
CA ILE A 423 -7.51 -18.60 0.84
C ILE A 423 -8.90 -17.97 0.93
N ARG A 424 -9.27 -17.48 2.11
CA ARG A 424 -10.40 -16.56 2.28
C ARG A 424 -9.88 -15.17 2.63
N ALA A 425 -10.13 -14.20 1.77
CA ALA A 425 -9.71 -12.82 2.00
C ALA A 425 -10.94 -11.97 2.35
N PHE A 426 -10.99 -11.55 3.62
CA PHE A 426 -12.06 -10.70 4.15
C PHE A 426 -11.68 -9.24 3.96
N CYS A 427 -12.64 -8.45 3.50
CA CYS A 427 -12.56 -7.01 3.40
C CYS A 427 -13.76 -6.38 4.08
N ALA A 428 -13.51 -5.52 5.06
CA ALA A 428 -14.53 -4.61 5.56
C ALA A 428 -14.95 -3.62 4.46
N GLU A 429 -16.25 -3.33 4.36
CA GLU A 429 -16.80 -2.41 3.37
C GLU A 429 -16.23 -0.98 3.53
N HIS A 430 -15.91 -0.58 4.76
CA HIS A 430 -15.37 0.72 5.14
C HIS A 430 -13.95 0.59 5.73
N ASP A 431 -13.11 -0.23 5.11
CA ASP A 431 -11.71 -0.39 5.53
C ASP A 431 -10.87 0.86 5.20
N PHE A 432 -10.25 1.43 6.24
CA PHE A 432 -9.36 2.58 6.12
C PHE A 432 -7.87 2.22 5.91
N LEU A 433 -7.31 1.06 6.30
CA LEU A 433 -5.87 0.75 6.04
C LEU A 433 -5.64 -0.03 4.75
N SER A 434 -6.64 -0.79 4.32
CA SER A 434 -6.60 -1.61 3.13
C SER A 434 -7.86 -1.43 2.31
N SER A 435 -7.74 -0.85 1.12
CA SER A 435 -8.87 -0.74 0.22
C SER A 435 -9.42 -2.11 -0.19
N ARG A 436 -10.70 -2.13 -0.59
CA ARG A 436 -11.34 -3.29 -1.25
C ARG A 436 -10.49 -3.88 -2.36
N HIS A 437 -9.85 -3.01 -3.15
CA HIS A 437 -8.98 -3.41 -4.24
C HIS A 437 -7.71 -4.12 -3.76
N LEU A 438 -7.11 -3.69 -2.65
CA LEU A 438 -5.96 -4.36 -2.05
C LEU A 438 -6.29 -5.79 -1.63
N VAL A 439 -7.51 -6.03 -1.13
CA VAL A 439 -7.96 -7.39 -0.79
C VAL A 439 -8.30 -8.19 -2.06
N GLN A 440 -8.85 -7.56 -3.11
CA GLN A 440 -9.11 -8.25 -4.38
C GLN A 440 -7.86 -8.86 -5.01
N ARG A 441 -6.68 -8.27 -4.80
CA ARG A 441 -5.40 -8.79 -5.31
C ARG A 441 -5.04 -10.18 -4.80
N TRP A 442 -5.66 -10.66 -3.72
CA TRP A 442 -5.54 -12.08 -3.33
C TRP A 442 -5.98 -13.02 -4.45
N SER A 443 -6.94 -12.63 -5.30
CA SER A 443 -7.40 -13.44 -6.45
C SER A 443 -6.31 -13.75 -7.47
N ALA A 444 -5.24 -12.95 -7.53
CA ALA A 444 -4.10 -13.20 -8.42
C ALA A 444 -3.24 -14.40 -8.00
N LEU A 445 -3.51 -14.99 -6.82
CA LEU A 445 -2.78 -16.16 -6.32
C LEU A 445 -3.35 -17.51 -6.78
N GLY A 446 -4.58 -17.56 -7.31
CA GLY A 446 -5.16 -18.80 -7.85
C GLY A 446 -6.69 -18.87 -7.75
N GLU A 447 -7.26 -19.95 -8.29
CA GLU A 447 -8.72 -20.18 -8.31
C GLU A 447 -9.30 -20.55 -6.93
N ASP A 448 -8.47 -21.04 -6.00
CA ASP A 448 -8.87 -21.41 -4.63
C ASP A 448 -8.93 -20.21 -3.66
N VAL A 449 -9.17 -19.01 -4.18
CA VAL A 449 -9.28 -17.77 -3.42
C VAL A 449 -10.72 -17.28 -3.40
N GLU A 450 -11.30 -17.20 -2.20
CA GLU A 450 -12.62 -16.62 -1.97
C GLU A 450 -12.48 -15.21 -1.38
N LEU A 451 -13.11 -14.23 -2.01
CA LEU A 451 -13.20 -12.85 -1.52
C LEU A 451 -14.52 -12.66 -0.76
N VAL A 452 -14.44 -12.24 0.49
CA VAL A 452 -15.61 -12.02 1.36
C VAL A 452 -15.68 -10.55 1.76
N TYR A 453 -16.81 -9.91 1.50
CA TYR A 453 -17.05 -8.51 1.87
C TYR A 453 -17.99 -8.46 3.07
N THR A 454 -17.59 -7.76 4.12
CA THR A 454 -18.36 -7.65 5.38
C THR A 454 -18.73 -6.20 5.66
N THR A 455 -19.97 -5.96 6.08
CA THR A 455 -20.41 -4.63 6.52
C THR A 455 -19.60 -4.16 7.75
N GLY A 456 -19.14 -2.91 7.74
CA GLY A 456 -18.36 -2.30 8.84
C GLY A 456 -16.98 -1.77 8.43
N ASP A 457 -16.17 -1.39 9.41
CA ASP A 457 -14.88 -0.70 9.25
C ASP A 457 -13.68 -1.64 9.42
N HIS A 458 -12.45 -1.15 9.25
CA HIS A 458 -11.20 -1.94 9.31
C HIS A 458 -11.04 -2.84 10.56
N PHE A 459 -11.62 -2.49 11.71
CA PHE A 459 -11.57 -3.31 12.93
C PHE A 459 -12.91 -3.92 13.33
N THR A 460 -13.94 -3.83 12.49
CA THR A 460 -15.19 -4.53 12.76
C THR A 460 -14.89 -6.02 12.89
N PRO A 461 -15.23 -6.65 14.04
CA PRO A 461 -14.90 -8.05 14.26
C PRO A 461 -15.59 -8.98 13.27
N VAL A 462 -14.82 -9.88 12.66
CA VAL A 462 -15.35 -10.98 11.82
C VAL A 462 -15.82 -12.12 12.74
N PRO A 463 -17.05 -12.65 12.59
CA PRO A 463 -17.51 -13.78 13.38
C PRO A 463 -16.61 -14.99 13.21
N ALA A 464 -16.19 -15.63 14.31
CA ALA A 464 -15.26 -16.77 14.27
C ALA A 464 -15.78 -17.94 13.42
N ARG A 465 -17.11 -18.13 13.39
CA ARG A 465 -17.76 -19.14 12.54
C ARG A 465 -17.52 -18.95 11.05
N ASP A 466 -17.24 -17.73 10.59
CA ASP A 466 -17.02 -17.42 9.18
C ASP A 466 -15.56 -17.71 8.76
N LEU A 467 -14.66 -17.85 9.74
CA LEU A 467 -13.25 -18.19 9.51
C LEU A 467 -13.02 -19.70 9.38
N VAL A 468 -13.95 -20.51 9.86
CA VAL A 468 -13.87 -21.97 9.89
C VAL A 468 -14.73 -22.52 8.77
N PRO A 469 -14.19 -23.27 7.80
CA PRO A 469 -14.97 -23.81 6.68
C PRO A 469 -15.86 -24.99 7.11
#